data_AF-A0A354A398-F1
#
_entry.id   AF-A0A354A398-F1
#
_cell.length_a   1.000
_cell.length_b   1.000
_cell.length_c   1.000
_cell.angle_alpha   90.00
_cell.angle_beta   90.00
_cell.angle_gamma   90.00
#
_symmetry.space_group_name_H-M   'P 1'
#
loop_
_entity.id
_entity.type
_entity.pdbx_description
1 polymer ?
#
loop_
_entity_poly.entity_id
_entity_poly.type
_entity_poly.pdbx_seq_one_letter_code
_entity_poly.pdbx_strand_id
1 'polypeptide(L)'
;MKNSISHVLEIYKLVVQKNYTQVEAAREVGRKRNIDYSDLISSCTKDLNISIDKFDNFLESKDDFNFKNFLFRRFPSHQDQIDKFFNSFQETRDIPVLDLSQIIKPSPHNGKKRFHSQVMLRSLTDNFLDWISRPDIPQDVKEELKGWITKING
;
A
#
# COMPACT_ATOMS: atom_id res chain seq x y z
N MET A 1 11.89 21.82 -14.65
CA MET A 1 10.55 21.30 -14.98
C MET A 1 9.65 21.55 -13.78
N LYS A 2 8.59 22.35 -13.93
CA LYS A 2 7.65 22.61 -12.83
C LYS A 2 6.72 21.39 -12.72
N ASN A 3 6.83 20.62 -11.64
CA ASN A 3 5.92 19.54 -11.18
C ASN A 3 6.41 18.08 -11.27
N SER A 4 7.70 17.77 -11.17
CA SER A 4 8.15 16.37 -11.13
C SER A 4 7.59 15.57 -9.95
N ILE A 5 7.43 16.20 -8.79
CA ILE A 5 6.78 15.55 -7.65
C ILE A 5 5.33 15.16 -7.95
N SER A 6 4.60 15.98 -8.72
CA SER A 6 3.24 15.64 -9.13
C SER A 6 3.22 14.38 -9.99
N HIS A 7 4.21 14.20 -10.88
CA HIS A 7 4.31 13.01 -11.71
C HIS A 7 4.63 11.79 -10.85
N VAL A 8 5.57 11.90 -9.91
CA VAL A 8 5.91 10.83 -8.97
C VAL A 8 4.70 10.38 -8.16
N LEU A 9 3.94 11.33 -7.58
CA LEU A 9 2.73 11.03 -6.81
C LEU A 9 1.62 10.43 -7.68
N GLU A 10 1.46 10.89 -8.92
CA GLU A 10 0.45 10.39 -9.85
C GLU A 10 0.77 8.95 -10.31
N ILE A 11 2.05 8.65 -10.57
CA ILE A 11 2.51 7.28 -10.87
C ILE A 11 2.26 6.36 -9.67
N TYR A 12 2.67 6.79 -8.47
CA TYR A 12 2.44 6.03 -7.23
C TYR A 12 0.94 5.74 -7.02
N LYS A 13 0.09 6.73 -7.26
CA LYS A 13 -1.37 6.57 -7.17
C LYS A 13 -1.88 5.46 -8.07
N LEU A 14 -1.46 5.42 -9.33
CA LEU A 14 -1.92 4.42 -10.29
C LEU A 14 -1.43 3.02 -9.94
N VAL A 15 -0.18 2.88 -9.51
CA VAL A 15 0.37 1.59 -9.09
C VAL A 15 -0.41 1.04 -7.89
N VAL A 16 -0.67 1.87 -6.88
CA VAL A 16 -1.27 1.39 -5.63
C VAL A 16 -2.80 1.28 -5.69
N GLN A 17 -3.53 2.24 -6.27
CA GLN A 17 -5.00 2.21 -6.32
C GLN A 17 -5.55 1.42 -7.51
N LYS A 18 -4.89 1.49 -8.67
CA LYS A 18 -5.38 0.81 -9.88
C LYS A 18 -4.68 -0.52 -10.15
N ASN A 19 -3.73 -0.92 -9.32
CA ASN A 19 -2.89 -2.11 -9.50
C ASN A 19 -2.20 -2.15 -10.88
N TYR A 20 -1.82 -0.99 -11.40
CA TYR A 20 -1.05 -0.92 -12.64
C TYR A 20 0.39 -1.37 -12.37
N THR A 21 1.01 -1.96 -13.38
CA THR A 21 2.48 -2.08 -13.38
C THR A 21 3.10 -0.68 -13.45
N GLN A 22 4.35 -0.55 -13.01
CA GLN A 22 5.08 0.72 -13.04
C GLN A 22 5.13 1.31 -14.45
N VAL A 23 5.32 0.44 -15.45
CA VAL A 23 5.35 0.82 -16.87
C VAL A 23 3.99 1.32 -17.34
N GLU A 24 2.90 0.65 -16.99
CA GLU A 24 1.53 1.10 -17.33
C GLU A 24 1.18 2.43 -16.66
N ALA A 25 1.51 2.58 -15.38
CA ALA A 25 1.28 3.80 -14.62
C ALA A 25 2.04 4.99 -15.24
N ALA A 26 3.33 4.81 -15.52
CA ALA A 26 4.15 5.85 -16.14
C ALA A 26 3.70 6.20 -17.55
N ARG A 27 3.30 5.21 -18.38
CA ARG A 27 2.75 5.47 -19.72
C ARG A 27 1.44 6.25 -19.66
N GLU A 28 0.56 5.93 -18.72
CA GLU A 28 -0.72 6.63 -18.57
C GLU A 28 -0.51 8.09 -18.11
N VAL A 29 0.41 8.33 -17.18
CA VAL A 29 0.80 9.70 -16.78
C VAL A 29 1.44 10.45 -17.94
N GLY A 30 2.35 9.80 -18.67
CA GLY A 30 2.99 10.37 -19.85
C GLY A 30 1.96 10.79 -20.91
N ARG A 31 1.01 9.89 -21.23
CA ARG A 31 -0.11 10.17 -22.15
C ARG A 31 -0.95 11.36 -21.70
N LYS A 32 -1.29 11.44 -20.42
CA LYS A 32 -2.09 12.54 -19.86
C LYS A 32 -1.37 13.88 -19.90
N ARG A 33 -0.05 13.88 -19.79
CA ARG A 33 0.79 15.09 -19.75
C ARG A 33 1.44 15.42 -21.10
N ASN A 34 1.22 14.58 -22.12
CA ASN A 34 1.90 14.63 -23.40
C ASN A 34 3.44 14.61 -23.27
N ILE A 35 3.95 13.71 -22.41
CA ILE A 35 5.37 13.49 -22.15
C ILE A 35 5.69 12.03 -22.51
N ASP A 36 6.80 11.81 -23.19
CA ASP A 36 7.28 10.45 -23.48
C ASP A 36 7.57 9.67 -22.18
N TYR A 37 7.34 8.37 -22.20
CA TYR A 37 7.60 7.50 -21.05
C TYR A 37 9.06 7.60 -20.55
N SER A 38 10.03 7.58 -21.47
CA SER A 38 11.46 7.63 -21.15
C SER A 38 11.81 8.97 -20.50
N ASP A 39 11.29 10.07 -21.05
CA ASP A 39 11.52 11.42 -20.52
C ASP A 39 10.87 11.60 -19.15
N LEU A 40 9.68 11.03 -18.94
CA LEU A 40 8.97 11.08 -17.67
C LEU A 40 9.75 10.34 -16.57
N ILE A 41 10.16 9.09 -16.85
CA ILE A 41 10.91 8.26 -15.89
C ILE A 41 12.28 8.88 -15.62
N SER A 42 12.98 9.33 -16.66
CA SER A 42 14.27 10.02 -16.54
C SER A 42 14.15 11.29 -15.69
N SER A 43 13.11 12.10 -15.91
CA SER A 43 12.85 13.29 -15.08
C SER A 43 12.55 12.93 -13.64
N CYS A 44 11.68 11.95 -13.38
CA CYS A 44 11.33 11.52 -12.03
C CYS A 44 12.54 10.97 -11.28
N THR A 45 13.31 10.08 -11.88
CA THR A 45 14.50 9.46 -11.25
C THR A 45 15.63 10.47 -11.02
N LYS A 46 15.87 11.38 -11.97
CA LYS A 46 16.83 12.48 -11.81
C LYS A 46 16.44 13.42 -10.67
N ASP A 47 15.18 13.80 -10.61
CA ASP A 47 14.67 14.67 -9.55
C ASP A 47 14.62 13.95 -8.20
N LEU A 48 14.48 12.63 -8.18
CA LEU A 48 14.61 11.81 -6.98
C LEU A 48 16.05 11.49 -6.61
N ASN A 49 17.00 11.69 -7.53
CA ASN A 49 18.41 11.28 -7.41
C ASN A 49 18.56 9.78 -7.05
N ILE A 50 17.83 8.92 -7.78
CA ILE A 50 17.84 7.46 -7.60
C ILE A 50 17.88 6.76 -8.96
N SER A 51 18.28 5.49 -8.96
CA SER A 51 18.13 4.63 -10.14
C SER A 51 16.66 4.29 -10.40
N ILE A 52 16.38 3.88 -11.64
CA ILE A 52 15.06 3.36 -12.05
C ILE A 52 14.68 2.16 -11.18
N ASP A 53 15.60 1.20 -10.96
CA ASP A 53 15.32 0.03 -10.13
C ASP A 53 14.89 0.42 -8.71
N LYS A 54 15.54 1.43 -8.11
CA LYS A 54 15.18 1.90 -6.77
C LYS A 54 13.82 2.62 -6.77
N PHE A 55 13.48 3.32 -7.84
CA PHE A 55 12.17 3.92 -8.01
C PHE A 55 11.09 2.85 -8.11
N ASP A 56 11.31 1.81 -8.91
CA ASP A 56 10.39 0.69 -9.07
C ASP A 56 10.20 -0.09 -7.76
N ASN A 57 11.27 -0.27 -6.98
CA ASN A 57 11.20 -0.88 -5.64
C ASN A 57 10.29 -0.08 -4.68
N PHE A 58 10.36 1.25 -4.70
CA PHE A 58 9.46 2.07 -3.88
C PHE A 58 8.00 1.88 -4.31
N LEU A 59 7.73 1.82 -5.62
CA LEU A 59 6.38 1.60 -6.16
C LEU A 59 5.84 0.20 -5.82
N GLU A 60 6.68 -0.84 -5.87
CA GLU A 60 6.31 -2.22 -5.57
C GLU A 60 6.11 -2.51 -4.09
N SER A 61 6.93 -1.90 -3.23
CA SER A 61 6.91 -2.16 -1.78
C SER A 61 5.56 -1.84 -1.14
N LYS A 62 4.78 -0.95 -1.77
CA LYS A 62 3.52 -0.38 -1.21
C LYS A 62 3.69 0.16 0.22
N ASP A 63 4.92 0.51 0.57
CA ASP A 63 5.27 1.04 1.88
C ASP A 63 5.14 2.57 1.85
N ASP A 64 3.92 3.03 2.10
CA ASP A 64 3.58 4.45 2.09
C ASP A 64 4.46 5.24 3.06
N PHE A 65 4.82 4.67 4.21
CA PHE A 65 5.59 5.36 5.24
C PHE A 65 7.03 5.62 4.78
N ASN A 66 7.70 4.58 4.30
CA ASN A 66 9.08 4.72 3.82
C ASN A 66 9.15 5.58 2.56
N PHE A 67 8.19 5.44 1.64
CA PHE A 67 8.16 6.27 0.44
C PHE A 67 7.85 7.75 0.76
N LYS A 68 6.89 8.03 1.64
CA LYS A 68 6.59 9.39 2.12
C LYS A 68 7.80 10.06 2.77
N ASN A 69 8.48 9.36 3.69
CA ASN A 69 9.68 9.90 4.34
C ASN A 69 10.82 10.15 3.36
N PHE A 70 10.97 9.28 2.36
CA PHE A 70 11.93 9.49 1.28
C PHE A 70 11.61 10.76 0.48
N LEU A 71 10.34 10.96 0.11
CA LEU A 71 9.90 12.15 -0.62
C LEU A 71 10.10 13.44 0.18
N PHE A 72 9.87 13.44 1.50
CA PHE A 72 10.14 14.61 2.35
C PHE A 72 11.60 15.05 2.35
N ARG A 73 12.52 14.07 2.40
CA ARG A 73 13.96 14.36 2.34
C ARG A 73 14.35 14.95 0.99
N ARG A 74 13.68 14.52 -0.08
CA ARG A 74 14.03 14.94 -1.44
C ARG A 74 13.38 16.24 -1.88
N PHE A 75 12.16 16.50 -1.41
CA PHE A 75 11.39 17.70 -1.72
C PHE A 75 10.94 18.42 -0.44
N PRO A 76 11.87 19.00 0.34
CA PRO A 76 11.54 19.66 1.61
C PRO A 76 10.58 20.85 1.44
N SER A 77 10.59 21.52 0.28
CA SER A 77 9.66 22.60 -0.04
C SER A 77 8.25 22.14 -0.40
N HIS A 78 8.01 20.84 -0.53
CA HIS A 78 6.72 20.27 -0.94
C HIS A 78 6.12 19.35 0.13
N GLN A 79 6.56 19.48 1.39
CA GLN A 79 6.07 18.64 2.50
C GLN A 79 4.55 18.69 2.63
N ASP A 80 3.94 19.88 2.61
CA ASP A 80 2.49 20.02 2.67
C ASP A 80 1.75 19.28 1.55
N GLN A 81 2.32 19.27 0.33
CA GLN A 81 1.74 18.58 -0.81
C GLN A 81 1.83 17.06 -0.66
N ILE A 82 2.98 16.57 -0.17
CA ILE A 82 3.23 15.16 0.11
C ILE A 82 2.29 14.69 1.22
N ASP A 83 2.19 15.44 2.33
CA ASP A 83 1.28 15.12 3.44
C ASP A 83 -0.17 15.05 2.99
N LYS A 84 -0.66 16.08 2.29
CA LYS A 84 -2.03 16.09 1.75
C LYS A 84 -2.29 14.90 0.84
N PHE A 85 -1.33 14.54 -0.01
CA PHE A 85 -1.46 13.38 -0.89
C PHE A 85 -1.63 12.10 -0.07
N PHE A 86 -0.70 11.78 0.84
CA PHE A 86 -0.75 10.53 1.60
C PHE A 86 -1.92 10.46 2.59
N ASN A 87 -2.33 11.59 3.17
CA ASN A 87 -3.50 11.65 4.04
C ASN A 87 -4.79 11.39 3.26
N SER A 88 -4.96 12.01 2.08
CA SER A 88 -6.09 11.69 1.17
C SER A 88 -6.05 10.24 0.65
N PHE A 89 -4.85 9.65 0.61
CA PHE A 89 -4.63 8.28 0.22
C PHE A 89 -5.08 7.28 1.29
N GLN A 90 -4.88 7.60 2.58
CA GLN A 90 -5.38 6.81 3.70
C GLN A 90 -6.91 6.90 3.80
N GLU A 91 -7.48 8.10 3.71
CA GLU A 91 -8.93 8.31 3.76
C GLU A 91 -9.68 7.55 2.66
N THR A 92 -9.08 7.38 1.47
CA THR A 92 -9.67 6.62 0.36
C THR A 92 -9.48 5.10 0.46
N ARG A 93 -8.61 4.59 1.34
CA ARG A 93 -8.49 3.14 1.65
C ARG A 93 -9.47 2.68 2.72
N ASP A 94 -9.86 3.58 3.62
CA ASP A 94 -10.83 3.33 4.70
C ASP A 94 -12.30 3.51 4.28
N ILE A 95 -12.56 3.87 3.02
CA ILE A 95 -13.91 3.73 2.45
C ILE A 95 -14.02 2.27 2.01
N PRO A 96 -14.82 1.42 2.69
CA PRO A 96 -15.11 0.11 2.16
C PRO A 96 -15.89 0.36 0.87
N VAL A 97 -15.23 0.20 -0.28
CA VAL A 97 -15.91 0.08 -1.55
C VAL A 97 -16.75 -1.18 -1.42
N LEU A 98 -18.05 -0.98 -1.18
CA LEU A 98 -19.03 -2.05 -1.17
C LEU A 98 -19.07 -2.60 -2.60
N ASP A 99 -18.31 -3.66 -2.83
CA ASP A 99 -18.20 -4.28 -4.14
C ASP A 99 -19.49 -5.06 -4.44
N LEU A 100 -20.41 -4.40 -5.14
CA LEU A 100 -21.66 -4.99 -5.65
C LEU A 100 -21.42 -6.10 -6.69
N SER A 101 -20.18 -6.41 -7.07
CA SER A 101 -19.84 -7.57 -7.89
C SER A 101 -20.07 -8.92 -7.18
N GLN A 102 -20.26 -8.93 -5.86
CA GLN A 102 -20.68 -10.15 -5.13
C GLN A 102 -22.12 -10.60 -5.45
N ILE A 103 -22.92 -9.81 -6.19
CA ILE A 103 -24.32 -10.16 -6.50
C ILE A 103 -24.43 -11.06 -7.76
N ILE A 104 -23.38 -11.24 -8.57
CA ILE A 104 -23.48 -12.07 -9.79
C ILE A 104 -22.33 -13.10 -9.88
N LYS A 105 -22.62 -14.29 -9.35
CA LYS A 105 -22.02 -15.66 -9.46
C LYS A 105 -21.20 -16.00 -10.75
N PRO A 106 -20.57 -17.20 -10.87
CA PRO A 106 -19.54 -17.86 -10.03
C PRO A 106 -18.42 -18.52 -10.89
N SER A 107 -17.16 -18.63 -10.44
CA SER A 107 -16.19 -19.58 -11.07
C SER A 107 -14.88 -19.77 -10.27
N PRO A 108 -14.05 -20.81 -10.52
CA PRO A 108 -13.78 -21.86 -9.53
C PRO A 108 -12.28 -21.92 -9.20
N HIS A 109 -11.84 -21.26 -8.14
CA HIS A 109 -10.48 -21.39 -7.60
C HIS A 109 -10.52 -21.47 -6.06
N ASN A 110 -11.16 -22.52 -5.54
CA ASN A 110 -11.32 -22.76 -4.10
C ASN A 110 -10.07 -23.32 -3.39
N GLY A 111 -8.96 -23.57 -4.10
CA GLY A 111 -7.73 -24.11 -3.49
C GLY A 111 -6.82 -23.07 -2.83
N LYS A 112 -6.58 -21.94 -3.52
CA LYS A 112 -5.53 -20.98 -3.09
C LYS A 112 -5.98 -19.99 -2.01
N LYS A 113 -7.29 -19.67 -1.93
CA LYS A 113 -7.83 -18.77 -0.91
C LYS A 113 -7.76 -19.37 0.50
N ARG A 114 -7.99 -20.68 0.65
CA ARG A 114 -7.95 -21.38 1.96
C ARG A 114 -6.56 -21.37 2.59
N PHE A 115 -5.52 -21.47 1.77
CA PHE A 115 -4.14 -21.49 2.27
C PHE A 115 -3.73 -20.13 2.83
N HIS A 116 -4.02 -19.04 2.11
CA HIS A 116 -3.72 -17.68 2.59
C HIS A 116 -4.52 -17.31 3.85
N SER A 117 -5.81 -17.67 3.93
CA SER A 117 -6.60 -17.41 5.13
C SER A 117 -6.10 -18.19 6.34
N GLN A 118 -5.67 -19.44 6.16
CA GLN A 118 -5.11 -20.25 7.26
C GLN A 118 -3.76 -19.73 7.76
N VAL A 119 -2.89 -19.25 6.87
CA VAL A 119 -1.60 -18.65 7.26
C VAL A 119 -1.81 -17.35 8.05
N MET A 120 -2.75 -16.50 7.62
CA MET A 120 -3.07 -15.26 8.36
C MET A 120 -3.67 -15.55 9.74
N LEU A 121 -4.62 -16.49 9.83
CA LEU A 121 -5.22 -16.88 11.11
C LEU A 121 -4.18 -17.46 12.07
N ARG A 122 -3.23 -18.26 11.56
CA ARG A 122 -2.13 -18.79 12.37
C ARG A 122 -1.21 -17.68 12.91
N SER A 123 -0.83 -16.72 12.07
CA SER A 123 -0.01 -15.59 12.49
C SER A 123 -0.70 -14.71 13.53
N LEU A 124 -2.03 -14.53 13.45
CA LEU A 124 -2.81 -13.80 14.46
C LEU A 124 -2.84 -14.55 15.79
N THR A 125 -3.03 -15.87 15.77
CA THR A 125 -2.97 -16.70 16.98
C THR A 125 -1.61 -16.60 17.67
N ASP A 126 -0.51 -16.66 16.91
CA ASP A 126 0.84 -16.54 17.46
C ASP A 126 1.07 -15.17 18.14
N ASN A 127 0.58 -14.09 17.52
CA ASN A 127 0.65 -12.74 18.09
C ASN A 127 -0.19 -12.61 19.38
N PHE A 128 -1.38 -13.20 19.42
CA PHE A 128 -2.22 -13.19 20.61
C PHE A 128 -1.60 -14.01 21.75
N LEU A 129 -0.93 -15.13 21.44
CA LEU A 129 -0.19 -15.90 22.43
C LEU A 129 1.00 -15.13 23.00
N ASP A 130 1.75 -14.38 22.16
CA ASP A 130 2.82 -13.48 22.62
C ASP A 130 2.26 -12.44 23.60
N TRP A 131 1.16 -11.79 23.26
CA TRP A 131 0.55 -10.77 24.10
C TRP A 131 -0.01 -11.31 25.41
N ILE A 132 -0.59 -12.51 25.42
CA ILE A 132 -1.07 -13.14 26.66
C ILE A 132 0.10 -13.42 27.63
N SER A 133 1.28 -13.75 27.10
CA SER A 133 2.47 -14.06 27.91
C SER A 133 3.07 -12.84 28.61
N ARG A 134 2.72 -11.63 28.16
CA ARG A 134 3.27 -10.38 28.67
C ARG A 134 2.71 -10.02 30.05
N PRO A 135 3.56 -9.63 31.02
CA PRO A 135 3.12 -9.30 32.38
C PRO A 135 2.39 -7.95 32.47
N ASP A 136 2.58 -7.06 31.49
CA ASP A 136 1.99 -5.72 31.41
C ASP A 136 0.56 -5.68 30.84
N ILE A 137 0.06 -6.81 30.31
CA ILE A 137 -1.29 -6.87 29.76
C ILE A 137 -2.32 -7.16 30.87
N PRO A 138 -3.38 -6.33 31.01
CA PRO A 138 -4.46 -6.56 31.96
C PRO A 138 -5.18 -7.92 31.77
N GLN A 139 -5.67 -8.50 32.87
CA GLN A 139 -6.26 -9.85 32.85
C GLN A 139 -7.55 -9.95 32.01
N ASP A 140 -8.37 -8.90 32.01
CA ASP A 140 -9.56 -8.76 31.18
C ASP A 140 -9.22 -8.83 29.68
N VAL A 141 -8.16 -8.13 29.26
CA VAL A 141 -7.65 -8.19 27.89
C VAL A 141 -7.12 -9.58 27.55
N LYS A 142 -6.44 -10.25 28.50
CA LYS A 142 -5.97 -11.64 28.30
C LYS A 142 -7.12 -12.63 28.08
N GLU A 143 -8.22 -12.50 28.84
CA GLU A 143 -9.40 -13.34 28.64
C GLU A 143 -10.08 -13.07 27.30
N GLU A 144 -10.12 -11.81 26.85
CA GLU A 144 -10.64 -11.48 25.52
C GLU A 144 -9.78 -12.11 24.40
N LEU A 145 -8.45 -11.97 24.48
CA LEU A 145 -7.51 -12.57 23.53
C LEU A 145 -7.64 -14.10 23.47
N LYS A 146 -7.81 -14.77 24.62
CA LYS A 146 -8.10 -16.21 24.66
C LYS A 146 -9.41 -16.54 23.94
N GLY A 147 -10.46 -15.74 24.15
CA GLY A 147 -11.74 -15.89 23.44
C GLY A 147 -11.61 -15.76 21.92
N TRP A 148 -10.77 -14.84 21.44
CA TRP A 148 -10.46 -14.72 20.02
C TRP A 148 -9.69 -15.93 19.47
N ILE A 149 -8.70 -16.45 20.21
CA ILE A 149 -7.97 -17.67 19.83
C ILE A 149 -8.93 -18.87 19.72
N THR A 150 -9.88 -19.02 20.65
CA THR A 150 -10.88 -20.10 20.61
C THR A 150 -11.78 -19.99 19.37
N LYS A 151 -12.20 -18.78 18.98
CA LYS A 151 -13.00 -18.55 17.76
C LYS A 151 -12.23 -18.79 16.46
N ILE A 152 -10.91 -18.63 16.48
CA ILE A 152 -10.05 -18.88 15.32
C ILE A 152 -9.78 -20.39 15.15
N ASN A 153 -9.68 -21.13 16.27
CA ASN A 153 -9.36 -22.56 16.27
C ASN A 153 -10.58 -23.50 16.27
N GLY A 154 -11.79 -23.00 16.56
CA GLY A 154 -13.06 -23.74 16.55
C GLY A 154 -13.84 -23.56 15.26
#